data_AF-A0A066PQ94-F1
#
_entry.id   AF-A0A066PQ94-F1
#
_cell.length_a   1.000
_cell.length_b   1.000
_cell.length_c   1.000
_cell.angle_alpha   90.00
_cell.angle_beta   90.00
_cell.angle_gamma   90.00
#
_symmetry.space_group_name_H-M   'P 1'
#
loop_
_entity.id
_entity.type
_entity.pdbx_description
1 polymer ?
#
loop_
_entity_poly.entity_id
_entity_poly.type
_entity_poly.pdbx_seq_one_letter_code
_entity_poly.pdbx_strand_id
1 'polypeptide(L)'
;MIHIIYQADHKKRAEALQAANPGSLISEVGDTPFGRGSVDTLVYWGHGDAYKFCTMEADAFLANIRAWQKMNPNIRTVEVITCNARHGFEGAEIRASFTDQIKKQWRKKFSGMIMKALPMGVSKGQVNSWSILKYQDTTKTWYYVTAPGAKDTQHMWPGCHEIEAAVGNGLHEKAQAASANTRRVWTVMSGTIYTLRSSLVVINR
;
A
#
# COMPACT_ATOMS: atom_id res chain seq x y z
N MET A 1 1.64 -18.30 -6.59
CA MET A 1 0.66 -18.20 -5.47
C MET A 1 1.09 -17.06 -4.55
N ILE A 2 0.16 -16.34 -3.94
CA ILE A 2 0.50 -15.24 -3.02
C ILE A 2 0.32 -15.63 -1.55
N HIS A 3 1.12 -15.02 -0.69
CA HIS A 3 0.96 -15.05 0.76
C HIS A 3 0.73 -13.63 1.27
N ILE A 4 -0.42 -13.40 1.88
CA ILE A 4 -0.82 -12.09 2.39
C ILE A 4 -0.45 -12.01 3.88
N ILE A 5 0.41 -11.07 4.22
CA ILE A 5 0.86 -10.80 5.59
C ILE A 5 0.20 -9.50 6.03
N TYR A 6 -0.61 -9.54 7.09
CA TYR A 6 -1.45 -8.40 7.49
C TYR A 6 -1.18 -7.94 8.93
N GLN A 7 -1.35 -6.65 9.19
CA GLN A 7 -1.39 -6.13 10.56
C GLN A 7 -2.74 -6.46 11.21
N ALA A 8 -2.80 -6.81 12.50
CA ALA A 8 -3.99 -7.32 13.21
C ALA A 8 -5.35 -6.72 12.79
N ASP A 9 -5.45 -5.39 12.77
CA ASP A 9 -6.69 -4.65 12.47
C ASP A 9 -7.06 -4.63 10.97
N HIS A 10 -6.21 -5.19 10.11
CA HIS A 10 -6.41 -5.38 8.68
C HIS A 10 -6.91 -6.78 8.31
N LYS A 11 -7.19 -7.66 9.28
CA LYS A 11 -7.62 -9.05 9.01
C LYS A 11 -8.73 -9.17 7.97
N LYS A 12 -9.82 -8.39 8.10
CA LYS A 12 -10.94 -8.41 7.13
C LYS A 12 -10.51 -8.01 5.71
N ARG A 13 -9.54 -7.09 5.58
CA ARG A 13 -8.99 -6.67 4.27
C ARG A 13 -8.17 -7.80 3.66
N ALA A 14 -7.37 -8.49 4.48
CA ALA A 14 -6.59 -9.64 4.06
C ALA A 14 -7.48 -10.82 3.64
N GLU A 15 -8.54 -11.12 4.39
CA GLU A 15 -9.54 -12.14 4.04
C GLU A 15 -10.25 -11.81 2.72
N ALA A 16 -10.64 -10.54 2.52
CA ALA A 16 -11.23 -10.10 1.26
C ALA A 16 -10.25 -10.24 0.08
N LEU A 17 -8.98 -9.89 0.28
CA LEU A 17 -7.95 -10.04 -0.73
C LEU A 17 -7.66 -11.52 -1.02
N GLN A 18 -7.66 -12.37 0.00
CA GLN A 18 -7.52 -13.82 -0.15
C GLN A 18 -8.68 -14.40 -0.97
N ALA A 19 -9.93 -14.01 -0.67
CA ALA A 19 -11.10 -14.44 -1.43
C ALA A 19 -11.02 -13.99 -2.90
N ALA A 20 -10.44 -12.82 -3.17
CA ALA A 20 -10.21 -12.31 -4.52
C ALA A 20 -9.04 -13.01 -5.26
N ASN A 21 -8.21 -13.77 -4.55
CA ASN A 21 -7.06 -14.50 -5.10
C ASN A 21 -7.11 -15.97 -4.62
N PRO A 22 -7.95 -16.84 -5.21
CA PRO A 22 -8.10 -18.22 -4.76
C PRO A 22 -6.76 -18.97 -4.66
N GLY A 23 -6.61 -19.76 -3.58
CA GLY A 23 -5.38 -20.48 -3.28
C GLY A 23 -4.33 -19.66 -2.51
N SER A 24 -4.60 -18.39 -2.20
CA SER A 24 -3.72 -17.56 -1.38
C SER A 24 -3.71 -17.97 0.10
N LEU A 25 -2.59 -17.67 0.76
CA LEU A 25 -2.41 -17.84 2.20
C LEU A 25 -2.54 -16.49 2.91
N ILE A 26 -2.93 -16.50 4.17
CA ILE A 26 -2.92 -15.31 5.04
C ILE A 26 -2.16 -15.62 6.33
N SER A 27 -1.42 -14.63 6.86
CA SER A 27 -0.79 -14.67 8.19
C SER A 27 -0.75 -13.27 8.78
N GLU A 28 -0.76 -13.19 10.10
CA GLU A 28 -0.57 -11.92 10.80
C GLU A 28 0.92 -11.56 10.87
N VAL A 29 1.22 -10.27 10.93
CA VAL A 29 2.56 -9.79 11.22
C VAL A 29 2.98 -10.28 12.61
N GLY A 30 4.12 -10.97 12.68
CA GLY A 30 4.62 -11.60 13.90
C GLY A 30 4.46 -13.12 13.90
N ASP A 31 3.61 -13.68 13.02
CA ASP A 31 3.53 -15.12 12.84
C ASP A 31 4.87 -15.69 12.37
N THR A 32 5.15 -16.93 12.80
CA THR A 32 6.34 -17.65 12.36
C THR A 32 6.21 -17.99 10.87
N PRO A 33 7.19 -17.61 10.02
CA PRO A 33 7.16 -17.95 8.61
C PRO A 33 7.12 -19.46 8.37
N PHE A 34 6.31 -19.89 7.41
CA PHE A 34 6.19 -21.28 7.01
C PHE A 34 6.22 -21.44 5.49
N GLY A 35 6.48 -22.66 5.02
CA GLY A 35 6.70 -22.96 3.61
C GLY A 35 5.54 -23.68 2.94
N ARG A 36 5.09 -23.16 1.81
CA ARG A 36 4.39 -23.93 0.77
C ARG A 36 5.06 -23.55 -0.54
N GLY A 37 5.94 -24.42 -1.07
CA GLY A 37 6.91 -24.10 -2.13
C GLY A 37 6.37 -23.44 -3.42
N SER A 38 5.06 -23.31 -3.60
CA SER A 38 4.37 -22.59 -4.67
C SER A 38 4.24 -21.06 -4.45
N VAL A 39 4.57 -20.52 -3.27
CA VAL A 39 4.48 -19.07 -3.00
C VAL A 39 5.58 -18.32 -3.77
N ASP A 40 5.17 -17.36 -4.60
CA ASP A 40 6.06 -16.54 -5.44
C ASP A 40 6.01 -15.04 -5.09
N THR A 41 5.00 -14.64 -4.31
CA THR A 41 4.73 -13.24 -3.98
C THR A 41 4.32 -13.11 -2.51
N LEU A 42 4.98 -12.21 -1.78
CA LEU A 42 4.49 -11.75 -0.48
C LEU A 42 3.70 -10.46 -0.67
N VAL A 43 2.52 -10.38 -0.07
CA VAL A 43 1.70 -9.18 -0.07
C VAL A 43 1.56 -8.70 1.35
N TYR A 44 2.15 -7.56 1.68
CA TYR A 44 1.99 -6.97 3.00
C TYR A 44 0.87 -5.92 2.95
N TRP A 45 -0.06 -5.99 3.90
CA TRP A 45 -1.11 -4.99 4.08
C TRP A 45 -1.27 -4.57 5.54
N GLY A 46 -0.93 -3.32 5.83
CA GLY A 46 -1.08 -2.76 7.17
C GLY A 46 -0.96 -1.25 7.16
N HIS A 47 -0.84 -0.68 8.36
CA HIS A 47 -0.53 0.74 8.52
C HIS A 47 0.91 1.02 8.12
N GLY A 48 1.15 2.24 7.68
CA GLY A 48 2.48 2.71 7.38
C GLY A 48 2.59 4.22 7.42
N ASP A 49 3.79 4.66 7.76
CA ASP A 49 4.26 6.03 7.72
C ASP A 49 5.70 6.04 7.16
N ALA A 50 6.42 7.15 7.28
CA ALA A 50 7.79 7.20 6.78
C ALA A 50 8.80 6.36 7.61
N TYR A 51 8.46 5.93 8.82
CA TYR A 51 9.35 5.20 9.73
C TYR A 51 9.04 3.71 9.80
N LYS A 52 7.75 3.36 9.82
CA LYS A 52 7.28 1.99 10.04
C LYS A 52 6.24 1.59 9.01
N PHE A 53 6.23 0.29 8.71
CA PHE A 53 5.18 -0.34 7.93
C PHE A 53 4.84 -1.69 8.57
N CYS A 54 3.55 -1.98 8.75
CA CYS A 54 3.10 -3.16 9.47
C CYS A 54 3.79 -3.27 10.84
N THR A 55 3.89 -2.17 11.60
CA THR A 55 4.65 -2.05 12.87
C THR A 55 6.16 -2.27 12.81
N MET A 56 6.73 -2.58 11.64
CA MET A 56 8.16 -2.86 11.46
C MET A 56 8.90 -1.66 10.89
N GLU A 57 10.08 -1.38 11.44
CA GLU A 57 11.06 -0.49 10.81
C GLU A 57 11.70 -1.17 9.60
N ALA A 58 12.42 -0.40 8.78
CA ALA A 58 12.99 -0.86 7.52
C ALA A 58 13.83 -2.15 7.65
N ASP A 59 14.72 -2.24 8.65
CA ASP A 59 15.56 -3.42 8.84
C ASP A 59 14.77 -4.66 9.28
N ALA A 60 13.82 -4.48 10.20
CA ALA A 60 12.93 -5.56 10.66
C ALA A 60 12.04 -6.07 9.52
N PHE A 61 11.53 -5.17 8.68
CA PHE A 61 10.73 -5.53 7.51
C PHE A 61 11.55 -6.37 6.51
N LEU A 62 12.77 -5.94 6.20
CA LEU A 62 13.67 -6.70 5.31
C LEU A 62 14.07 -8.05 5.90
N ALA A 63 14.30 -8.13 7.21
CA ALA A 63 14.57 -9.39 7.89
C ALA A 63 13.36 -10.33 7.82
N ASN A 64 12.14 -9.81 7.98
CA ASN A 64 10.91 -10.59 7.85
C ASN A 64 10.75 -11.19 6.44
N ILE A 65 10.99 -10.40 5.39
CA ILE A 65 10.95 -10.89 3.99
C ILE A 65 11.97 -12.02 3.79
N ARG A 66 13.18 -11.90 4.33
CA ARG A 66 14.19 -12.97 4.26
C ARG A 66 13.74 -14.24 4.96
N ALA A 67 13.11 -14.12 6.12
CA ALA A 67 12.62 -15.27 6.87
C ALA A 67 11.53 -16.02 6.07
N TRP A 68 10.61 -15.30 5.43
CA TRP A 68 9.62 -15.89 4.52
C TRP A 68 10.25 -16.50 3.26
N GLN A 69 11.24 -15.84 2.66
CA GLN A 69 11.96 -16.35 1.50
C GLN A 69 12.75 -17.64 1.80
N LYS A 70 13.30 -17.78 3.00
CA LYS A 70 13.99 -19.01 3.43
C LYS A 70 13.04 -20.22 3.40
N MET A 71 11.78 -20.01 3.75
CA MET A 71 10.75 -21.07 3.74
C MET A 71 10.09 -21.24 2.36
N ASN A 72 10.17 -20.21 1.50
CA ASN A 72 9.54 -20.18 0.18
C ASN A 72 10.55 -19.61 -0.86
N PRO A 73 11.46 -20.43 -1.39
CA PRO A 73 12.58 -19.96 -2.23
C PRO A 73 12.16 -19.37 -3.59
N ASN A 74 10.91 -19.61 -3.99
CA ASN A 74 10.32 -19.10 -5.22
C ASN A 74 9.79 -17.67 -5.11
N ILE A 75 9.83 -17.05 -3.92
CA ILE A 75 9.46 -15.64 -3.77
C ILE A 75 10.36 -14.77 -4.65
N ARG A 76 9.72 -14.02 -5.55
CA ARG A 76 10.34 -13.05 -6.46
C ARG A 76 9.71 -11.66 -6.37
N THR A 77 8.51 -11.55 -5.80
CA THR A 77 7.77 -10.29 -5.69
C THR A 77 7.38 -9.99 -4.26
N VAL A 78 7.50 -8.72 -3.87
CA VAL A 78 6.91 -8.18 -2.63
C VAL A 78 6.01 -7.01 -2.98
N GLU A 79 4.79 -7.04 -2.49
CA GLU A 79 3.79 -6.00 -2.65
C GLU A 79 3.57 -5.30 -1.31
N VAL A 80 3.66 -3.97 -1.30
CA VAL A 80 3.50 -3.11 -0.12
C VAL A 80 2.21 -2.31 -0.30
N ILE A 81 1.17 -2.67 0.47
CA ILE A 81 -0.15 -2.04 0.44
C ILE A 81 -0.36 -1.27 1.74
N THR A 82 -0.32 0.06 1.67
CA THR A 82 -0.37 0.93 2.84
C THR A 82 -0.69 2.38 2.46
N CYS A 83 -1.10 3.17 3.45
CA CYS A 83 -1.04 4.62 3.44
C CYS A 83 0.41 5.10 3.65
N ASN A 84 0.73 6.34 3.24
CA ASN A 84 1.92 7.15 3.57
C ASN A 84 3.35 6.57 3.47
N ALA A 85 3.58 5.27 3.32
CA ALA A 85 4.93 4.69 3.35
C ALA A 85 5.81 5.09 2.16
N ARG A 86 5.19 5.65 1.12
CA ARG A 86 5.87 6.20 -0.06
C ARG A 86 6.13 7.71 0.03
N HIS A 87 5.67 8.35 1.09
CA HIS A 87 5.67 9.80 1.23
C HIS A 87 6.70 10.20 2.30
N GLY A 88 7.56 11.16 1.96
CA GLY A 88 8.53 11.75 2.90
C GLY A 88 7.91 12.96 3.56
N PHE A 89 8.01 13.06 4.89
CA PHE A 89 7.43 14.19 5.65
C PHE A 89 8.09 15.52 5.27
N GLU A 90 7.30 16.61 5.39
CA GLU A 90 7.71 18.00 5.12
C GLU A 90 7.86 18.81 6.43
N GLY A 91 9.01 19.50 6.56
CA GLY A 91 9.53 20.23 7.74
C GLY A 91 11.00 20.63 7.48
N ALA A 92 11.80 20.99 8.50
CA ALA A 92 13.20 21.46 8.33
C ALA A 92 14.21 20.41 7.78
N GLU A 93 13.82 19.15 7.63
CA GLU A 93 14.65 18.10 7.04
C GLU A 93 13.81 17.25 6.08
N ILE A 94 14.17 17.24 4.79
CA ILE A 94 13.66 16.25 3.83
C ILE A 94 14.11 14.87 4.31
N ARG A 95 13.16 14.03 4.74
CA ARG A 95 13.44 12.64 5.14
C ARG A 95 12.97 11.67 4.07
N ALA A 96 13.79 10.65 3.83
CA ALA A 96 13.48 9.56 2.92
C ALA A 96 12.21 8.82 3.40
N SER A 97 11.25 8.56 2.50
CA SER A 97 10.08 7.73 2.81
C SER A 97 10.51 6.33 3.28
N PHE A 98 9.62 5.58 3.94
CA PHE A 98 9.91 4.20 4.31
C PHE A 98 10.34 3.39 3.07
N THR A 99 9.65 3.56 1.94
CA THR A 99 10.04 2.89 0.70
C THR A 99 11.41 3.31 0.17
N ASP A 100 11.85 4.55 0.37
CA ASP A 100 13.19 4.99 -0.02
C ASP A 100 14.28 4.42 0.89
N GLN A 101 14.01 4.32 2.20
CA GLN A 101 14.89 3.69 3.16
C GLN A 101 15.14 2.22 2.80
N ILE A 102 14.07 1.47 2.47
CA ILE A 102 14.21 0.07 2.06
C ILE A 102 14.82 -0.08 0.66
N LYS A 103 14.56 0.82 -0.31
CA LYS A 103 15.12 0.72 -1.68
C LYS A 103 16.64 0.63 -1.69
N LYS A 104 17.31 1.45 -0.87
CA LYS A 104 18.78 1.45 -0.76
C LYS A 104 19.30 0.08 -0.34
N GLN A 105 18.63 -0.55 0.63
CA GLN A 105 18.98 -1.89 1.10
C GLN A 105 18.51 -3.00 0.16
N TRP A 106 17.38 -2.79 -0.51
CA TRP A 106 16.76 -3.73 -1.44
C TRP A 106 17.70 -4.10 -2.57
N ARG A 107 18.34 -3.10 -3.19
CA ARG A 107 19.30 -3.32 -4.29
C ARG A 107 20.45 -4.25 -3.88
N LYS A 108 20.84 -4.23 -2.60
CA LYS A 108 21.92 -5.08 -2.07
C LYS A 108 21.42 -6.47 -1.66
N LYS A 109 20.31 -6.52 -0.91
CA LYS A 109 19.84 -7.75 -0.27
C LYS A 109 18.90 -8.56 -1.17
N PHE A 110 18.12 -7.94 -2.04
CA PHE A 110 17.05 -8.59 -2.80
C PHE A 110 17.22 -8.37 -4.32
N SER A 111 18.47 -8.45 -4.79
CA SER A 111 18.77 -8.35 -6.22
C SER A 111 17.93 -9.35 -7.02
N GLY A 112 17.33 -8.89 -8.12
CA GLY A 112 16.44 -9.68 -8.97
C GLY A 112 14.99 -9.82 -8.47
N MET A 113 14.65 -9.32 -7.27
CA MET A 113 13.26 -9.29 -6.80
C MET A 113 12.57 -7.98 -7.15
N ILE A 114 11.25 -8.07 -7.36
CA ILE A 114 10.38 -6.94 -7.68
C ILE A 114 9.71 -6.45 -6.39
N MET A 115 9.71 -5.14 -6.18
CA MET A 115 8.89 -4.48 -5.16
C MET A 115 7.82 -3.64 -5.84
N LYS A 116 6.56 -3.85 -5.46
CA LYS A 116 5.43 -3.05 -5.93
C LYS A 116 4.75 -2.32 -4.79
N ALA A 117 4.17 -1.15 -5.07
CA ALA A 117 3.35 -0.39 -4.13
C ALA A 117 2.34 0.48 -4.88
N LEU A 118 1.36 1.04 -4.17
CA LEU A 118 0.43 2.02 -4.76
C LEU A 118 1.19 3.22 -5.34
N PRO A 119 0.77 3.80 -6.47
CA PRO A 119 1.51 4.86 -7.16
C PRO A 119 1.50 6.17 -6.36
N MET A 120 2.50 7.02 -6.58
CA MET A 120 2.48 8.39 -6.08
C MET A 120 1.84 9.27 -7.15
N GLY A 121 0.62 9.77 -6.93
CA GLY A 121 -0.05 10.71 -7.83
C GLY A 121 -0.07 12.13 -7.26
N VAL A 122 0.74 13.05 -7.78
CA VAL A 122 0.42 14.48 -7.71
C VAL A 122 0.81 15.10 -9.04
N SER A 123 0.12 16.17 -9.41
CA SER A 123 0.43 16.96 -10.60
C SER A 123 1.91 17.31 -10.66
N LYS A 124 2.46 17.34 -11.88
CA LYS A 124 3.87 17.68 -12.15
C LYS A 124 4.29 18.94 -11.38
N GLY A 125 5.34 18.85 -10.57
CA GLY A 125 5.91 19.98 -9.82
C GLY A 125 5.43 20.16 -8.38
N GLN A 126 4.56 19.30 -7.87
CA GLN A 126 4.12 19.31 -6.47
C GLN A 126 4.85 18.24 -5.64
N VAL A 127 5.12 18.53 -4.37
CA VAL A 127 5.62 17.54 -3.40
C VAL A 127 4.47 16.59 -3.07
N ASN A 128 4.64 15.30 -3.34
CA ASN A 128 3.65 14.29 -2.95
C ASN A 128 3.86 13.97 -1.48
N SER A 129 3.07 14.61 -0.61
CA SER A 129 3.34 14.60 0.82
C SER A 129 2.50 13.57 1.58
N TRP A 130 1.31 13.20 1.07
CA TRP A 130 0.39 12.33 1.81
C TRP A 130 -0.41 11.39 0.93
N SER A 131 -0.77 10.24 1.50
CA SER A 131 -1.75 9.35 0.90
C SER A 131 -2.53 8.52 1.91
N ILE A 132 -3.77 8.23 1.54
CA ILE A 132 -4.68 7.43 2.35
C ILE A 132 -5.37 6.41 1.44
N LEU A 133 -5.27 5.15 1.84
CA LEU A 133 -6.01 4.03 1.29
C LEU A 133 -7.18 3.72 2.22
N LYS A 134 -8.40 3.80 1.71
CA LYS A 134 -9.57 3.29 2.42
C LYS A 134 -10.17 2.09 1.68
N TYR A 135 -10.69 1.17 2.48
CA TYR A 135 -11.38 -0.03 2.02
C TYR A 135 -12.77 -0.06 2.65
N GLN A 136 -13.79 -0.36 1.84
CA GLN A 136 -15.17 -0.55 2.27
C GLN A 136 -15.53 -2.02 2.25
N ASP A 137 -15.90 -2.55 3.42
CA ASP A 137 -16.15 -3.98 3.58
C ASP A 137 -17.45 -4.45 2.91
N THR A 138 -18.49 -3.62 2.90
CA THR A 138 -19.81 -3.96 2.34
C THR A 138 -19.75 -4.21 0.83
N THR A 139 -19.06 -3.35 0.11
CA THR A 139 -18.97 -3.36 -1.37
C THR A 139 -17.68 -4.02 -1.86
N LYS A 140 -16.75 -4.35 -0.95
CA LYS A 140 -15.39 -4.84 -1.29
C LYS A 140 -14.64 -3.89 -2.23
N THR A 141 -14.85 -2.59 -2.06
CA THR A 141 -14.21 -1.55 -2.87
C THR A 141 -13.13 -0.82 -2.09
N TRP A 142 -12.22 -0.18 -2.81
CA TRP A 142 -11.19 0.67 -2.22
C TRP A 142 -11.08 1.97 -2.98
N TYR A 143 -10.56 2.98 -2.30
CA TYR A 143 -10.05 4.18 -2.95
C TYR A 143 -8.75 4.61 -2.30
N TYR A 144 -7.92 5.28 -3.07
CA TYR A 144 -6.61 5.75 -2.68
C TYR A 144 -6.49 7.22 -3.09
N VAL A 145 -6.40 8.10 -2.11
CA VAL A 145 -6.18 9.53 -2.33
C VAL A 145 -4.71 9.83 -2.09
N THR A 146 -4.11 10.60 -2.99
CA THR A 146 -2.78 11.18 -2.84
C THR A 146 -2.89 12.69 -2.94
N ALA A 147 -2.18 13.42 -2.08
CA ALA A 147 -2.29 14.86 -1.99
C ALA A 147 -0.97 15.54 -1.61
N PRO A 148 -0.76 16.79 -2.04
CA PRO A 148 0.36 17.62 -1.59
C PRO A 148 0.10 18.19 -0.19
N GLY A 149 1.05 18.97 0.31
CA GLY A 149 0.89 19.83 1.48
C GLY A 149 1.80 19.47 2.66
N ALA A 150 2.07 20.45 3.52
CA ALA A 150 2.94 20.30 4.69
C ALA A 150 2.32 19.41 5.78
N LYS A 151 0.99 19.21 5.75
CA LYS A 151 0.26 18.39 6.72
C LYS A 151 -0.79 17.53 6.03
N ASP A 152 -1.02 16.33 6.54
CA ASP A 152 -2.02 15.37 6.06
C ASP A 152 -3.45 15.95 6.05
N THR A 153 -3.72 16.89 6.94
CA THR A 153 -5.00 17.60 7.06
C THR A 153 -5.28 18.65 5.99
N GLN A 154 -4.29 19.08 5.19
CA GLN A 154 -4.49 20.19 4.26
C GLN A 154 -5.27 19.81 3.00
N HIS A 155 -4.98 18.65 2.41
CA HIS A 155 -5.54 18.28 1.10
C HIS A 155 -6.02 16.83 1.04
N MET A 156 -5.37 15.91 1.75
CA MET A 156 -5.71 14.48 1.73
C MET A 156 -7.06 14.20 2.45
N TRP A 157 -7.21 14.68 3.69
CA TRP A 157 -8.46 14.52 4.44
C TRP A 157 -9.65 15.25 3.81
N PRO A 158 -9.53 16.51 3.36
CA PRO A 158 -10.58 17.15 2.57
C PRO A 158 -10.99 16.35 1.33
N GLY A 159 -10.02 15.78 0.59
CA GLY A 159 -10.32 14.94 -0.56
C GLY A 159 -11.07 13.65 -0.19
N CYS A 160 -10.72 13.03 0.95
CA CYS A 160 -11.50 11.91 1.48
C CYS A 160 -12.92 12.30 1.83
N HIS A 161 -13.11 13.42 2.54
CA HIS A 161 -14.43 13.86 2.93
C HIS A 161 -15.29 14.22 1.72
N GLU A 162 -14.71 14.81 0.67
CA GLU A 162 -15.42 15.05 -0.59
C GLU A 162 -15.88 13.75 -1.25
N ILE A 163 -15.04 12.70 -1.27
CA ILE A 163 -15.43 11.37 -1.75
C ILE A 163 -16.53 10.79 -0.87
N GLU A 164 -16.43 10.90 0.45
CA GLU A 164 -17.39 10.30 1.38
C GLU A 164 -18.76 11.01 1.36
N ALA A 165 -18.76 12.33 1.14
CA ALA A 165 -19.93 13.21 1.14
C ALA A 165 -20.76 13.17 -0.15
N ALA A 166 -20.23 12.69 -1.28
CA ALA A 166 -21.00 12.57 -2.53
C ALA A 166 -22.26 11.71 -2.30
N VAL A 167 -23.44 12.24 -2.63
CA VAL A 167 -24.76 11.60 -2.36
C VAL A 167 -24.98 10.41 -3.30
N GLY A 168 -25.34 9.23 -2.77
CA GLY A 168 -25.57 7.99 -3.54
C GLY A 168 -24.81 6.77 -3.02
N ASN A 169 -25.27 5.55 -3.34
CA ASN A 169 -24.73 4.29 -2.82
C ASN A 169 -23.40 3.90 -3.49
N GLY A 170 -22.41 3.52 -2.66
CA GLY A 170 -21.15 2.87 -3.05
C GLY A 170 -19.91 3.79 -3.06
N LEU A 171 -18.85 3.42 -2.33
CA LEU A 171 -17.63 4.25 -2.20
C LEU A 171 -16.82 4.34 -3.51
N HIS A 172 -16.93 3.34 -4.39
CA HIS A 172 -16.22 3.32 -5.66
C HIS A 172 -16.78 4.34 -6.66
N GLU A 173 -18.09 4.39 -6.78
CA GLU A 173 -18.83 5.31 -7.65
C GLU A 173 -18.55 6.76 -7.23
N LYS A 174 -18.51 7.01 -5.91
CA LYS A 174 -18.13 8.32 -5.37
C LYS A 174 -16.68 8.69 -5.71
N ALA A 175 -15.75 7.75 -5.61
CA ALA A 175 -14.35 7.98 -5.96
C ALA A 175 -14.16 8.20 -7.47
N GLN A 176 -14.95 7.55 -8.33
CA GLN A 176 -14.96 7.80 -9.77
C GLN A 176 -15.51 9.19 -10.11
N ALA A 177 -16.66 9.57 -9.55
CA ALA A 177 -17.22 10.92 -9.72
C ALA A 177 -16.24 11.98 -9.23
N ALA A 178 -15.55 11.70 -8.13
CA ALA A 178 -14.47 12.51 -7.65
C ALA A 178 -13.34 12.63 -8.69
N SER A 179 -12.82 11.53 -9.24
CA SER A 179 -11.70 11.58 -10.18
C SER A 179 -11.94 12.48 -11.41
N ALA A 180 -13.19 12.73 -11.78
CA ALA A 180 -13.57 13.57 -12.91
C ALA A 180 -13.43 15.09 -12.67
N ASN A 181 -13.25 15.53 -11.42
CA ASN A 181 -13.06 16.95 -11.11
C ASN A 181 -11.59 17.37 -11.29
N THR A 182 -11.31 18.02 -12.42
CA THR A 182 -9.96 18.43 -12.84
C THR A 182 -9.38 19.62 -12.09
N ARG A 183 -10.15 20.29 -11.22
CA ARG A 183 -9.68 21.47 -10.45
C ARG A 183 -9.02 21.11 -9.13
N ARG A 184 -8.88 19.82 -8.82
CA ARG A 184 -8.39 19.36 -7.52
C ARG A 184 -6.87 19.27 -7.48
N VAL A 185 -6.33 19.56 -6.31
CA VAL A 185 -4.89 19.46 -6.01
C VAL A 185 -4.46 18.04 -5.61
N TRP A 186 -5.42 17.14 -5.39
CA TRP A 186 -5.22 15.75 -5.02
C TRP A 186 -5.70 14.82 -6.14
N THR A 187 -5.18 13.60 -6.18
CA THR A 187 -5.63 12.56 -7.11
C THR A 187 -6.33 11.44 -6.37
N VAL A 188 -7.23 10.73 -7.05
CA VAL A 188 -7.91 9.56 -6.52
C VAL A 188 -7.83 8.41 -7.51
N MET A 189 -7.50 7.25 -6.99
CA MET A 189 -7.67 5.96 -7.66
C MET A 189 -8.72 5.17 -6.90
N SER A 190 -9.46 4.32 -7.58
CA SER A 190 -10.42 3.43 -6.92
C SER A 190 -10.65 2.17 -7.73
N GLY A 191 -11.23 1.17 -7.08
CA GLY A 191 -11.56 -0.09 -7.70
C GLY A 191 -12.25 -1.05 -6.74
N THR A 192 -12.44 -2.27 -7.21
CA THR A 192 -12.83 -3.40 -6.37
C THR A 192 -11.59 -4.08 -5.79
N ILE A 193 -11.75 -4.91 -4.77
CA ILE A 193 -10.65 -5.68 -4.18
C ILE A 193 -9.86 -6.51 -5.22
N TYR A 194 -10.53 -6.93 -6.31
CA TYR A 194 -9.93 -7.67 -7.42
C TYR A 194 -8.93 -6.85 -8.23
N THR A 195 -9.10 -5.52 -8.29
CA THR A 195 -8.23 -4.64 -9.09
C THR A 195 -7.09 -4.02 -8.29
N LEU A 196 -7.09 -4.14 -6.95
CA LEU A 196 -6.11 -3.48 -6.08
C LEU A 196 -4.66 -3.83 -6.46
N ARG A 197 -4.36 -5.12 -6.65
CA ARG A 197 -3.01 -5.59 -6.96
C ARG A 197 -2.53 -5.14 -8.34
N SER A 198 -3.43 -5.10 -9.32
CA SER A 198 -3.12 -4.60 -10.66
C SER A 198 -2.85 -3.09 -10.69
N SER A 199 -3.32 -2.35 -9.68
CA SER A 199 -3.01 -0.92 -9.54
C SER A 199 -1.64 -0.63 -8.91
N LEU A 200 -0.92 -1.64 -8.42
CA LEU A 200 0.41 -1.46 -7.84
C LEU A 200 1.46 -1.27 -8.94
N VAL A 201 2.35 -0.31 -8.75
CA VAL A 201 3.46 -0.01 -9.66
C VAL A 201 4.79 -0.53 -9.10
N VAL A 202 5.73 -0.89 -9.97
CA VAL A 202 7.08 -1.29 -9.56
C VAL A 202 7.83 -0.06 -9.03
N ILE A 203 8.43 -0.16 -7.85
CA ILE A 203 9.07 0.99 -7.16
C ILE A 203 10.58 0.83 -6.92
N ASN A 204 11.16 -0.33 -7.23
CA ASN A 204 12.57 -0.62 -7.02
C ASN A 204 13.40 -0.63 -8.32
N ARG A 205 12.91 0.01 -9.38
CA ARG A 205 13.70 0.29 -10.59
C ARG A 205 14.73 1.38 -10.35
#